data_AF-A0A973TZH4-F1
#
_entry.id   AF-A0A973TZH4-F1
#
_cell.length_a   1.000
_cell.length_b   1.000
_cell.length_c   1.000
_cell.angle_alpha   90.00
_cell.angle_beta   90.00
_cell.angle_gamma   90.00
#
_symmetry.space_group_name_H-M   'P 1'
#
loop_
_entity.id
_entity.type
_entity.pdbx_description
1 polymer ?
#
loop_
_entity_poly.entity_id
_entity_poly.type
_entity_poly.pdbx_seq_one_letter_code
_entity_poly.pdbx_strand_id
1 'polypeptide(L)'
;MTGLAAGWDHAAFTQGRAGDAEHDVELLLAFLNTRDLELGTDVLDSAAAWRAWVTERGLGRAGDPHEVRAVRSSLRASLGERHDGLDPTPVAGLIRVDLSHGVPTMSSTDALGAVLGAAARLAVLGSWERFKICQADDCRWAFFDRSRNRSRTWCSMQTCGNREKARNWRERRALSVT
;
A
#
# COMPACT_ATOMS: atom_id res chain seq x y z
N MET A 1 -33.76 1.68 34.90
CA MET A 1 -32.68 2.33 34.15
C MET A 1 -31.38 2.19 34.94
N THR A 2 -30.55 1.21 34.57
CA THR A 2 -29.08 1.14 34.77
C THR A 2 -28.67 -0.30 34.50
N GLY A 3 -27.89 -0.55 33.45
CA GLY A 3 -27.40 -1.90 33.14
C GLY A 3 -26.87 -2.10 31.72
N LEU A 4 -26.08 -1.17 31.19
CA LEU A 4 -25.23 -1.40 30.01
C LEU A 4 -23.77 -1.23 30.45
N ALA A 5 -23.29 -2.16 31.25
CA ALA A 5 -21.88 -2.26 31.61
C ALA A 5 -21.54 -3.75 31.70
N ALA A 6 -21.40 -4.39 30.55
CA ALA A 6 -20.84 -5.74 30.44
C ALA A 6 -20.01 -5.84 29.15
N GLY A 7 -18.69 -5.79 29.33
CA GLY A 7 -17.73 -6.56 28.53
C GLY A 7 -17.74 -6.37 27.01
N TRP A 8 -17.52 -5.15 26.53
CA TRP A 8 -17.07 -4.96 25.15
C TRP A 8 -15.57 -5.22 25.09
N ASP A 9 -15.18 -6.47 24.81
CA ASP A 9 -13.80 -6.79 24.46
C ASP A 9 -13.52 -6.28 23.03
N HIS A 10 -13.00 -5.06 22.94
CA HIS A 10 -12.59 -4.43 21.68
C HIS A 10 -11.49 -5.23 20.94
N ALA A 11 -10.78 -6.15 21.62
CA ALA A 11 -9.77 -6.98 20.96
C ALA A 11 -10.40 -8.05 20.04
N ALA A 12 -11.65 -8.45 20.26
CA ALA A 12 -12.33 -9.46 19.45
C ALA A 12 -12.61 -9.02 17.99
N PHE A 13 -12.59 -7.71 17.69
CA PHE A 13 -12.76 -7.20 16.33
C PHE A 13 -11.55 -7.43 15.42
N THR A 14 -10.38 -7.79 15.97
CA THR A 14 -9.13 -7.89 15.19
C THR A 14 -8.88 -9.26 14.55
N GLN A 15 -9.78 -10.23 14.74
CA GLN A 15 -9.65 -11.56 14.12
C GLN A 15 -10.34 -11.64 12.75
N GLY A 16 -10.26 -10.56 11.97
CA GLY A 16 -10.43 -10.65 10.51
C GLY A 16 -9.47 -11.73 10.01
N ARG A 17 -10.01 -12.71 9.28
CA ARG A 17 -9.26 -13.88 8.80
C ARG A 17 -7.90 -13.42 8.27
N ALA A 18 -6.80 -14.00 8.77
CA ALA A 18 -5.46 -13.66 8.31
C ALA A 18 -5.31 -13.73 6.78
N GLY A 19 -6.15 -14.54 6.11
CA GLY A 19 -6.25 -14.61 4.65
C GLY A 19 -6.74 -13.32 3.96
N ASP A 20 -7.60 -12.52 4.60
CA ASP A 20 -8.13 -11.28 4.02
C ASP A 20 -7.14 -10.12 4.25
N ALA A 21 -6.55 -10.04 5.44
CA ALA A 21 -5.62 -8.96 5.78
C ALA A 21 -4.28 -9.09 5.04
N GLU A 22 -3.73 -10.30 4.91
CA GLU A 22 -2.49 -10.50 4.15
C GLU A 22 -2.74 -10.25 2.65
N HIS A 23 -3.89 -10.69 2.13
CA HIS A 23 -4.29 -10.39 0.74
C HIS A 23 -4.43 -8.88 0.50
N ASP A 24 -5.01 -8.14 1.43
CA ASP A 24 -5.10 -6.68 1.35
C ASP A 24 -3.72 -6.01 1.35
N VAL A 25 -2.79 -6.51 2.19
CA VAL A 25 -1.40 -6.04 2.19
C VAL A 25 -0.74 -6.30 0.84
N GLU A 26 -0.87 -7.50 0.30
CA GLU A 26 -0.30 -7.87 -0.99
C GLU A 26 -0.87 -7.03 -2.13
N LEU A 27 -2.20 -6.86 -2.19
CA LEU A 27 -2.86 -6.06 -3.21
C LEU A 27 -2.41 -4.60 -3.14
N LEU A 28 -2.39 -4.00 -1.94
CA LEU A 28 -1.98 -2.61 -1.78
C LEU A 28 -0.49 -2.42 -2.12
N LEU A 29 0.39 -3.32 -1.68
CA LEU A 29 1.81 -3.25 -2.07
C LEU A 29 2.01 -3.42 -3.57
N ALA A 30 1.30 -4.35 -4.21
CA ALA A 30 1.36 -4.54 -5.66
C ALA A 30 0.89 -3.28 -6.41
N PHE A 31 -0.16 -2.63 -5.90
CA PHE A 31 -0.67 -1.38 -6.48
C PHE A 31 0.30 -0.22 -6.31
N LEU A 32 0.80 0.01 -5.09
CA LEU A 32 1.75 1.09 -4.79
C LEU A 32 3.05 0.93 -5.59
N ASN A 33 3.46 -0.31 -5.89
CA ASN A 33 4.66 -0.67 -6.65
C ASN A 33 4.37 -1.01 -8.12
N THR A 34 3.24 -0.55 -8.67
CA THR A 34 3.09 -0.47 -10.14
C THR A 34 4.13 0.45 -10.77
N ARG A 35 4.75 1.34 -9.97
CA ARG A 35 5.91 2.16 -10.31
C ARG A 35 7.18 1.55 -9.70
N ASP A 36 8.16 1.28 -10.54
CA ASP A 36 9.50 0.82 -10.18
C ASP A 36 10.52 1.88 -10.59
N LEU A 37 11.14 2.55 -9.61
CA LEU A 37 12.15 3.58 -9.88
C LEU A 37 13.49 2.99 -10.30
N GLU A 38 13.85 1.78 -9.82
CA GLU A 38 15.12 1.15 -10.18
C GLU A 38 15.13 0.77 -11.66
N LEU A 39 13.98 0.31 -12.17
CA LEU A 39 13.80 -0.02 -13.59
C LEU A 39 13.31 1.16 -14.45
N GLY A 40 12.89 2.26 -13.83
CA GLY A 40 12.31 3.40 -14.53
C GLY A 40 11.00 3.05 -15.25
N THR A 41 10.22 2.13 -14.69
CA THR A 41 8.97 1.64 -15.31
C THR A 41 7.75 1.97 -14.48
N ASP A 42 6.63 2.15 -15.16
CA ASP A 42 5.33 2.29 -14.51
C ASP A 42 4.25 1.58 -15.33
N VAL A 43 3.58 0.60 -14.73
CA VAL A 43 2.47 -0.13 -15.36
C VAL A 43 1.37 0.82 -15.82
N LEU A 44 1.17 1.94 -15.11
CA LEU A 44 0.15 2.94 -15.45
C LEU A 44 0.55 3.83 -16.64
N ASP A 45 1.78 3.75 -17.17
CA ASP A 45 2.19 4.45 -18.40
C ASP A 45 1.52 3.88 -19.65
N SER A 46 0.96 2.67 -19.55
CA SER A 46 0.27 2.00 -20.65
C SER A 46 -1.09 1.50 -20.21
N ALA A 47 -2.15 2.01 -20.85
CA ALA A 47 -3.51 1.52 -20.63
C ALA A 47 -3.65 0.01 -20.94
N ALA A 48 -2.81 -0.54 -21.82
CA ALA A 48 -2.79 -1.98 -22.09
C ALA A 48 -2.12 -2.76 -20.95
N ALA A 49 -0.97 -2.28 -20.44
CA ALA A 49 -0.29 -2.90 -19.31
C ALA A 49 -1.15 -2.84 -18.03
N TRP A 50 -1.81 -1.71 -17.77
CA TRP A 50 -2.76 -1.57 -16.67
C TRP A 50 -3.92 -2.56 -16.77
N ARG A 51 -4.57 -2.67 -17.94
CA ARG A 51 -5.64 -3.66 -18.16
C ARG A 51 -5.16 -5.10 -17.94
N ALA A 52 -3.95 -5.44 -18.38
CA ALA A 52 -3.37 -6.75 -18.15
C ALA A 52 -3.15 -7.02 -16.65
N TRP A 53 -2.56 -6.06 -15.93
CA TRP A 53 -2.33 -6.14 -14.48
C TRP A 53 -3.63 -6.35 -13.69
N VAL A 54 -4.70 -5.64 -14.09
CA VAL A 54 -6.05 -5.75 -13.50
C VAL A 54 -6.69 -7.10 -13.79
N THR A 55 -6.56 -7.58 -15.03
CA THR A 55 -7.16 -8.85 -15.49
C THR A 55 -6.50 -10.04 -14.79
N GLU A 56 -5.16 -10.05 -14.71
CA GLU A 56 -4.39 -11.09 -14.01
C GLU A 56 -4.82 -11.26 -12.55
N ARG A 57 -5.27 -10.17 -11.90
CA ARG A 57 -5.71 -10.15 -10.50
C ARG A 57 -7.23 -10.27 -10.32
N GLY A 58 -7.99 -10.36 -11.41
CA GLY A 58 -9.46 -10.50 -11.35
C GLY A 58 -10.18 -9.29 -10.73
N LEU A 59 -9.65 -8.08 -10.88
CA LEU A 59 -10.17 -6.88 -10.18
C LEU A 59 -11.32 -6.16 -10.91
N GLY A 60 -11.91 -6.80 -11.92
CA GLY A 60 -13.01 -6.23 -12.71
C GLY A 60 -12.55 -5.17 -13.72
N ARG A 61 -13.24 -4.02 -13.77
CA ARG A 61 -12.92 -2.94 -14.72
C ARG A 61 -11.64 -2.20 -14.30
N ALA A 62 -10.81 -1.87 -15.27
CA ALA A 62 -9.55 -1.18 -15.01
C ALA A 62 -9.70 0.29 -14.59
N GLY A 63 -10.72 0.99 -15.10
CA GLY A 63 -10.85 2.45 -14.93
C GLY A 63 -9.83 3.24 -15.75
N ASP A 64 -9.82 4.56 -15.56
CA ASP A 64 -8.89 5.47 -16.23
C ASP A 64 -7.50 5.44 -15.56
N PRO A 65 -6.42 5.08 -16.28
CA PRO A 65 -5.06 5.08 -15.72
C PRO A 65 -4.62 6.42 -15.12
N HIS A 66 -5.13 7.57 -15.60
CA HIS A 66 -4.76 8.88 -15.06
C HIS A 66 -5.31 9.08 -13.65
N GLU A 67 -6.60 8.79 -13.44
CA GLU A 67 -7.23 8.82 -12.12
C GLU A 67 -6.56 7.82 -11.16
N VAL A 68 -6.35 6.58 -11.61
CA VAL A 68 -5.70 5.53 -10.83
C VAL A 68 -4.30 5.96 -10.39
N ARG A 69 -3.54 6.63 -11.27
CA ARG A 69 -2.21 7.16 -10.94
C ARG A 69 -2.28 8.29 -9.92
N ALA A 70 -3.24 9.20 -10.02
CA ALA A 70 -3.42 10.27 -9.05
C ALA A 70 -3.70 9.70 -7.64
N VAL A 71 -4.58 8.69 -7.56
CA VAL A 71 -4.86 7.99 -6.29
C VAL A 71 -3.61 7.30 -5.75
N ARG A 72 -2.89 6.54 -6.57
CA ARG A 72 -1.64 5.89 -6.16
C ARG A 72 -0.63 6.91 -5.63
N SER A 73 -0.48 8.05 -6.30
CA SER A 73 0.45 9.11 -5.90
C SER A 73 0.10 9.66 -4.51
N SER A 74 -1.20 9.87 -4.24
CA SER A 74 -1.69 10.37 -2.95
C SER A 74 -1.52 9.34 -1.84
N LEU A 75 -1.80 8.06 -2.12
CA LEU A 75 -1.51 6.98 -1.15
C LEU A 75 -0.02 6.93 -0.82
N ARG A 76 0.87 6.97 -1.82
CA ARG A 76 2.33 7.00 -1.60
C ARG A 76 2.77 8.25 -0.84
N ALA A 77 2.13 9.39 -1.07
CA ALA A 77 2.41 10.63 -0.34
C ALA A 77 2.16 10.47 1.17
N SER A 78 1.05 9.84 1.54
CA SER A 78 0.74 9.55 2.95
C SER A 78 1.77 8.64 3.64
N LEU A 79 2.59 7.91 2.86
CA LEU A 79 3.67 7.05 3.33
C LEU A 79 5.04 7.76 3.38
N GLY A 80 5.06 9.08 3.17
CA GLY A 80 6.26 9.91 3.27
C GLY A 80 6.95 10.20 1.93
N GLU A 81 6.33 9.89 0.78
CA GLU A 81 6.82 10.39 -0.50
C GLU A 81 6.39 11.85 -0.74
N ARG A 82 7.26 12.66 -1.34
CA ARG A 82 6.88 14.03 -1.71
C ARG A 82 5.85 13.94 -2.84
N HIS A 83 4.74 14.62 -2.66
CA HIS A 83 3.72 14.80 -3.68
C HIS A 83 3.29 16.26 -3.68
N ASP A 84 3.48 16.92 -4.81
CA ASP A 84 3.01 18.28 -5.02
C ASP A 84 1.66 18.16 -5.75
N GLY A 85 0.56 18.24 -5.01
CA GLY A 85 -0.78 18.02 -5.56
C GLY A 85 -1.87 18.03 -4.48
N LEU A 86 -3.11 18.27 -4.89
CA LEU A 86 -4.28 18.06 -4.04
C LEU A 86 -4.64 16.58 -4.05
N ASP A 87 -5.19 16.09 -2.94
CA ASP A 87 -5.78 14.76 -2.90
C ASP A 87 -6.87 14.66 -3.97
N PRO A 88 -6.83 13.65 -4.86
CA PRO A 88 -7.87 13.44 -5.84
C PRO A 88 -9.16 13.12 -5.11
N THR A 89 -10.28 13.60 -5.64
CA THR A 89 -11.60 13.05 -5.31
C THR A 89 -11.89 11.96 -6.34
N PRO A 90 -11.77 10.67 -6.00
CA PRO A 90 -12.01 9.60 -6.96
C PRO A 90 -13.46 9.69 -7.46
N VAL A 91 -13.64 9.69 -8.78
CA VAL A 91 -14.95 9.59 -9.43
C VAL A 91 -15.34 8.13 -9.68
N ALA A 92 -14.37 7.21 -9.67
CA ALA A 92 -14.55 5.76 -9.66
C ALA A 92 -14.23 5.14 -8.27
N GLY A 93 -14.45 3.83 -8.13
CA GLY A 93 -14.11 3.10 -6.91
C GLY A 93 -15.24 2.95 -5.89
N LEU A 94 -16.47 2.74 -6.37
CA LEU A 94 -17.59 2.42 -5.49
C LEU A 94 -17.33 1.10 -4.74
N ILE A 95 -17.22 1.19 -3.42
CA ILE A 95 -17.16 0.04 -2.52
C ILE A 95 -18.58 -0.26 -2.06
N ARG A 96 -19.05 -1.48 -2.32
CA ARG A 96 -20.34 -1.98 -1.84
C ARG A 96 -20.12 -2.85 -0.62
N VAL A 97 -20.99 -2.72 0.36
CA VAL A 97 -21.09 -3.67 1.48
C VAL A 97 -22.28 -4.58 1.20
N ASP A 98 -21.99 -5.86 1.03
CA ASP A 98 -22.97 -6.91 0.80
C ASP A 98 -22.99 -7.89 2.00
N LEU A 99 -23.93 -8.83 2.02
CA LEU A 99 -23.96 -9.93 3.00
C LEU A 99 -23.69 -11.26 2.29
N SER A 100 -22.63 -11.95 2.69
CA SER A 100 -22.35 -13.33 2.27
C SER A 100 -22.58 -14.26 3.45
N HIS A 101 -23.62 -15.10 3.37
CA HIS A 101 -24.04 -15.98 4.48
C HIS A 101 -24.24 -15.23 5.81
N GLY A 102 -24.78 -14.00 5.76
CA GLY A 102 -25.01 -13.14 6.93
C GLY A 102 -23.78 -12.40 7.44
N VAL A 103 -22.61 -12.61 6.83
CA VAL A 103 -21.37 -11.87 7.16
C VAL A 103 -21.22 -10.68 6.21
N PRO A 104 -20.96 -9.46 6.71
CA PRO A 104 -20.71 -8.30 5.86
C PRO A 104 -19.42 -8.48 5.07
N THR A 105 -19.50 -8.30 3.75
CA THR A 105 -18.37 -8.35 2.83
C THR A 105 -18.29 -7.06 2.04
N MET A 106 -17.06 -6.63 1.70
CA MET A 106 -16.87 -5.50 0.82
C MET A 106 -16.52 -5.98 -0.59
N SER A 107 -17.22 -5.47 -1.59
CA SER A 107 -17.02 -5.78 -3.01
C SER A 107 -16.86 -4.52 -3.84
N SER A 108 -16.11 -4.63 -4.94
CA SER A 108 -16.00 -3.60 -5.97
C SER A 108 -16.16 -4.25 -7.34
N THR A 109 -16.54 -3.45 -8.34
CA THR A 109 -16.60 -3.88 -9.75
C THR A 109 -15.46 -3.31 -10.60
N ASP A 110 -14.58 -2.52 -9.98
CA ASP A 110 -13.40 -1.94 -10.59
C ASP A 110 -12.18 -2.02 -9.65
N ALA A 111 -11.00 -1.94 -10.27
CA ALA A 111 -9.72 -2.11 -9.61
C ALA A 111 -9.45 -1.04 -8.56
N LEU A 112 -9.90 0.21 -8.80
CA LEU A 112 -9.69 1.30 -7.88
C LEU A 112 -10.48 1.08 -6.57
N GLY A 113 -11.75 0.68 -6.67
CA GLY A 113 -12.56 0.35 -5.50
C GLY A 113 -12.05 -0.88 -4.74
N ALA A 114 -11.50 -1.87 -5.44
CA ALA A 114 -10.90 -3.04 -4.80
C ALA A 114 -9.67 -2.64 -3.95
N VAL A 115 -8.78 -1.82 -4.52
CA VAL A 115 -7.58 -1.31 -3.85
C VAL A 115 -7.95 -0.36 -2.70
N LEU A 116 -8.87 0.57 -2.92
CA LEU A 116 -9.33 1.49 -1.87
C LEU A 116 -10.06 0.77 -0.74
N GLY A 117 -10.80 -0.30 -1.05
CA GLY A 117 -11.42 -1.16 -0.04
C GLY A 117 -10.39 -1.86 0.83
N ALA A 118 -9.32 -2.41 0.23
CA ALA A 118 -8.21 -3.00 0.96
C ALA A 118 -7.48 -1.95 1.83
N ALA A 119 -7.15 -0.79 1.25
CA ALA A 119 -6.51 0.31 1.96
C ALA A 119 -7.34 0.80 3.15
N ALA A 120 -8.65 0.98 2.98
CA ALA A 120 -9.55 1.40 4.03
C ALA A 120 -9.63 0.37 5.16
N ARG A 121 -9.73 -0.94 4.86
CA ARG A 121 -9.68 -2.00 5.88
C ARG A 121 -8.39 -1.96 6.67
N LEU A 122 -7.25 -1.88 5.99
CA LEU A 122 -5.93 -1.81 6.63
C LEU A 122 -5.77 -0.57 7.52
N ALA A 123 -6.33 0.56 7.10
CA ALA A 123 -6.35 1.79 7.90
C ALA A 123 -7.21 1.63 9.16
N VAL A 124 -8.44 1.14 9.02
CA VAL A 124 -9.35 0.89 10.16
C VAL A 124 -8.77 -0.13 11.14
N LEU A 125 -8.08 -1.16 10.64
CA LEU A 125 -7.41 -2.18 11.46
C LEU A 125 -6.08 -1.69 12.07
N GLY A 126 -5.69 -0.43 11.90
CA GLY A 126 -4.47 0.14 12.47
C GLY A 126 -3.17 -0.38 11.85
N SER A 127 -3.24 -0.95 10.65
CA SER A 127 -2.09 -1.51 9.93
C SER A 127 -1.43 -0.50 8.99
N TRP A 128 -2.05 0.66 8.74
CA TRP A 128 -1.54 1.68 7.79
C TRP A 128 -0.11 2.14 8.11
N GLU A 129 0.20 2.40 9.38
CA GLU A 129 1.53 2.87 9.82
C GLU A 129 2.68 1.89 9.54
N ARG A 130 2.36 0.64 9.21
CA ARG A 130 3.36 -0.37 8.82
C ARG A 130 3.71 -0.27 7.34
N PHE A 131 2.89 0.38 6.51
CA PHE A 131 3.27 0.70 5.14
C PHE A 131 4.28 1.83 5.14
N LYS A 132 5.36 1.64 4.38
CA LYS A 132 6.47 2.58 4.30
C LYS A 132 7.05 2.61 2.90
N ILE A 133 7.67 3.72 2.55
CA ILE A 133 8.51 3.83 1.36
C ILE A 133 9.97 3.57 1.75
N CYS A 134 10.68 2.78 0.93
CA CYS A 134 12.11 2.57 1.08
C CYS A 134 12.84 3.92 1.07
N GLN A 135 13.71 4.14 2.05
CA GLN A 135 14.48 5.38 2.19
C GLN A 135 15.62 5.52 1.17
N ALA A 136 15.79 4.54 0.26
CA ALA A 136 16.86 4.59 -0.73
C ALA A 136 16.37 5.38 -1.91
N ASP A 137 17.08 6.46 -2.24
CA ASP A 137 16.66 7.46 -3.22
C ASP A 137 16.39 6.85 -4.61
N ASP A 138 17.15 5.82 -4.96
CA ASP A 138 17.04 5.06 -6.21
C ASP A 138 15.99 3.94 -6.17
N CYS A 139 15.50 3.57 -4.98
CA CYS A 139 14.57 2.45 -4.81
C CYS A 139 13.13 2.91 -4.64
N ARG A 140 12.86 3.67 -3.56
CA ARG A 140 11.51 4.12 -3.16
C ARG A 140 10.40 3.06 -3.22
N TRP A 141 10.74 1.76 -3.11
CA TRP A 141 9.76 0.68 -3.11
C TRP A 141 8.87 0.74 -1.86
N ALA A 142 7.56 0.61 -2.01
CA ALA A 142 6.64 0.49 -0.88
C ALA A 142 6.75 -0.90 -0.25
N PHE A 143 6.80 -0.98 1.07
CA PHE A 143 6.87 -2.25 1.81
C PHE A 143 6.04 -2.21 3.08
N PHE A 144 5.70 -3.39 3.58
CA PHE A 144 5.00 -3.56 4.86
C PHE A 144 5.99 -4.00 5.95
N ASP A 145 6.08 -3.22 7.02
CA ASP A 145 6.99 -3.45 8.14
C ASP A 145 6.44 -4.51 9.09
N ARG A 146 6.85 -5.76 8.83
CA ARG A 146 6.58 -6.92 9.68
C ARG A 146 7.50 -7.01 10.92
N SER A 147 8.40 -6.06 11.14
CA SER A 147 9.25 -6.11 12.34
C SER A 147 8.43 -5.85 13.62
N ARG A 148 8.89 -6.44 14.72
CA ARG A 148 8.26 -6.29 16.04
C ARG A 148 8.14 -4.84 16.48
N ASN A 149 9.17 -4.04 16.22
CA ASN A 149 9.32 -2.66 16.69
C ASN A 149 9.03 -1.61 15.61
N ARG A 150 8.53 -2.01 14.43
CA ARG A 150 8.24 -1.12 13.30
C ARG A 150 9.43 -0.22 12.92
N SER A 151 10.66 -0.73 13.03
CA SER A 151 11.87 0.06 12.84
C SER A 151 12.52 -0.11 11.47
N ARG A 152 11.90 -0.85 10.55
CA ARG A 152 12.50 -1.02 9.21
C ARG A 152 12.38 0.29 8.44
N THR A 153 13.48 0.68 7.83
CA THR A 153 13.60 1.85 6.93
C THR A 153 13.79 1.46 5.47
N TRP A 154 14.15 0.19 5.21
CA TRP A 154 14.47 -0.34 3.88
C TRP A 154 13.54 -1.50 3.52
N CYS A 155 13.13 -1.56 2.24
CA CYS A 155 12.28 -2.65 1.71
C CYS A 155 12.95 -4.03 1.83
N SER A 156 14.29 -4.06 1.78
CA SER A 156 15.12 -5.23 2.07
C SER A 156 16.42 -4.76 2.73
N MET A 157 16.77 -5.38 3.87
CA MET A 157 18.07 -5.16 4.50
C MET A 157 19.21 -5.71 3.63
N GLN A 158 18.99 -6.83 2.95
CA GLN A 158 20.01 -7.48 2.11
C GLN A 158 20.32 -6.68 0.86
N THR A 159 19.31 -6.04 0.26
CA THR A 159 19.45 -5.25 -0.98
C THR A 159 19.72 -3.79 -0.65
N CYS A 160 18.71 -3.02 -0.25
CA CYS A 160 18.82 -1.58 -0.06
C CYS A 160 19.63 -1.26 1.21
N GLY A 161 19.39 -1.96 2.32
CA GLY A 161 20.13 -1.70 3.57
C GLY A 161 21.65 -1.87 3.44
N ASN A 162 22.11 -2.84 2.66
CA ASN A 162 23.53 -3.03 2.37
C ASN A 162 24.07 -2.06 1.31
N ARG A 163 23.28 -1.76 0.27
CA ARG A 163 23.61 -0.75 -0.76
C ARG A 163 23.93 0.60 -0.12
N GLU A 164 23.09 1.02 0.83
CA GLU A 164 23.20 2.27 1.59
C GLU A 164 24.44 2.31 2.48
N LYS A 165 24.69 1.24 3.25
CA LYS A 165 25.92 1.12 4.06
C LYS A 165 27.17 1.23 3.21
N ALA A 166 27.18 0.60 2.03
CA ALA A 166 28.30 0.65 1.11
C ALA A 166 28.51 2.07 0.54
N ARG A 167 27.42 2.79 0.20
CA ARG A 167 27.49 4.19 -0.24
C ARG A 167 28.08 5.09 0.85
N ASN A 168 27.54 5.04 2.06
CA ASN A 168 28.02 5.84 3.20
C ASN A 168 29.48 5.53 3.56
N TRP A 169 29.93 4.27 3.41
CA TRP A 169 31.33 3.92 3.59
C TRP A 169 32.25 4.55 2.53
N ARG A 170 31.84 4.55 1.25
CA ARG A 170 32.59 5.19 0.15
C ARG A 170 32.68 6.71 0.33
N GLU A 171 31.58 7.36 0.69
CA GLU A 171 31.53 8.81 0.92
C GLU A 171 32.47 9.24 2.06
N ARG A 172 32.41 8.55 3.20
CA ARG A 172 33.33 8.81 4.32
C ARG A 172 34.79 8.62 3.94
N ARG A 173 35.09 7.60 3.12
CA ARG A 173 36.47 7.34 2.68
C ARG A 173 36.97 8.40 1.69
N ALA A 174 36.11 8.89 0.80
CA ALA A 174 36.44 9.99 -0.10
C ALA A 174 36.72 11.29 0.67
N LEU A 175 35.94 11.57 1.72
CA LEU A 175 36.14 12.74 2.59
C LEU A 175 37.38 12.63 3.48
N SER A 176 37.85 11.41 3.79
CA SER A 176 39.08 11.19 4.57
C SER A 176 40.38 11.23 3.75
N VAL A 177 40.26 11.29 2.41
CA VAL A 177 41.39 11.29 1.46
C VAL A 177 41.66 12.70 0.90
N THR A 178 40.86 13.69 1.31
CA THR A 178 41.03 15.12 1.00
C THR A 178 41.51 15.86 2.23
#